data_AF-A0A7C8DR37-F1
#
_entry.id   AF-A0A7C8DR37-F1
#
_cell.length_a   1.000
_cell.length_b   1.000
_cell.length_c   1.000
_cell.angle_alpha   90.00
_cell.angle_beta   90.00
_cell.angle_gamma   90.00
#
_symmetry.space_group_name_H-M   'P 1'
#
loop_
_entity.id
_entity.type
_entity.pdbx_description
1 polymer ?
#
loop_
_entity_poly.entity_id
_entity_poly.type
_entity_poly.pdbx_seq_one_letter_code
_entity_poly.pdbx_strand_id
1 'polypeptide(L)'
;MGLSRSSLYETFGSKHDLFLTTLASFDKTLAFYNFVDLDSEQPAKELLAQMFARVIVSAIEGKGGCMFGNCAVEFSNTDEEVLNLVAKGIQQLETMFLFIIEAGQAKGDVPQDKNAEAIVGNLVATFYGIQTMAKAGLGLDSLKRVITQTLTQLD
;
A
#
# COMPACT_ATOMS: atom_id res chain seq x y z
N MET A 1 -15.07 21.13 2.39
CA MET A 1 -15.09 21.67 1.01
C MET A 1 -15.88 22.97 0.88
N GLY A 2 -16.96 23.21 1.64
CA GLY A 2 -17.64 24.52 1.62
C GLY A 2 -18.31 24.88 0.28
N LEU A 3 -18.52 23.89 -0.60
CA LEU A 3 -19.08 24.06 -1.94
C LEU A 3 -20.57 23.73 -1.96
N SER A 4 -21.30 24.38 -2.87
CA SER A 4 -22.68 24.01 -3.17
C SER A 4 -22.72 22.69 -3.96
N ARG A 5 -23.85 21.97 -3.88
CA ARG A 5 -24.08 20.75 -4.66
C ARG A 5 -23.92 21.00 -6.17
N SER A 6 -24.44 22.12 -6.67
CA SER A 6 -24.36 22.48 -8.09
C SER A 6 -22.92 22.72 -8.55
N SER A 7 -22.12 23.47 -7.78
CA SER A 7 -20.71 23.73 -8.11
C SER A 7 -19.86 22.44 -8.12
N LEU A 8 -20.16 21.51 -7.23
CA LEU A 8 -19.49 20.22 -7.15
C LEU A 8 -19.77 19.35 -8.39
N TYR A 9 -21.04 19.24 -8.82
CA TYR A 9 -21.38 18.48 -10.03
C TYR A 9 -21.01 19.22 -11.33
N GLU A 10 -20.93 20.55 -11.32
CA GLU A 10 -20.40 21.31 -12.46
C GLU A 10 -18.91 21.03 -12.67
N THR A 11 -18.15 20.86 -11.59
CA THR A 11 -16.70 20.59 -11.66
C THR A 11 -16.39 19.12 -11.99
N PHE A 12 -17.10 18.19 -11.33
CA PHE A 12 -16.77 16.76 -11.40
C PHE A 12 -17.73 15.95 -12.25
N GLY A 13 -18.84 16.50 -12.71
CA GLY A 13 -19.86 15.76 -13.48
C GLY A 13 -20.81 14.99 -12.57
N SER A 14 -20.34 13.89 -11.98
CA SER A 14 -21.15 13.01 -11.13
C SER A 14 -20.46 12.64 -9.81
N LYS A 15 -21.19 11.93 -8.93
CA LYS A 15 -20.63 11.43 -7.67
C LYS A 15 -19.59 10.35 -7.95
N HIS A 16 -19.84 9.57 -9.00
CA HIS A 16 -18.94 8.53 -9.47
C HIS A 16 -17.64 9.14 -10.01
N ASP A 17 -17.73 10.14 -10.88
CA ASP A 17 -16.57 10.83 -11.44
C ASP A 17 -15.74 11.54 -10.36
N LEU A 18 -16.40 12.16 -9.37
CA LEU A 18 -15.73 12.71 -8.20
C LEU A 18 -15.01 11.61 -7.41
N PHE A 19 -15.64 10.44 -7.23
CA PHE A 19 -15.04 9.31 -6.53
C PHE A 19 -13.82 8.76 -7.28
N LEU A 20 -13.92 8.53 -8.60
CA LEU A 20 -12.79 8.11 -9.44
C LEU A 20 -11.65 9.12 -9.39
N THR A 21 -11.95 10.42 -9.46
CA THR A 21 -10.94 11.48 -9.34
C THR A 21 -10.26 11.46 -7.97
N THR A 22 -11.04 11.23 -6.91
CA THR A 22 -10.52 11.13 -5.54
C THR A 22 -9.64 9.89 -5.39
N LEU A 23 -10.05 8.74 -5.94
CA LEU A 23 -9.29 7.50 -5.92
C LEU A 23 -7.97 7.61 -6.71
N ALA A 24 -8.01 8.22 -7.89
CA ALA A 24 -6.81 8.52 -8.67
C ALA A 24 -5.90 9.56 -7.99
N SER A 25 -6.44 10.48 -7.19
CA SER A 25 -5.64 11.43 -6.40
C SER A 25 -5.05 10.79 -5.14
N PHE A 26 -5.73 9.81 -4.56
CA PHE A 26 -5.24 9.05 -3.43
C PHE A 26 -3.97 8.28 -3.78
N ASP A 27 -3.92 7.71 -5.00
CA ASP A 27 -2.71 7.15 -5.62
C ASP A 27 -1.50 8.09 -5.51
N LYS A 28 -1.71 9.38 -5.82
CA LYS A 28 -0.66 10.41 -5.84
C LYS A 28 -0.27 10.92 -4.45
N THR A 29 -1.20 10.89 -3.51
CA THR A 29 -1.02 11.47 -2.17
C THR A 29 -0.45 10.44 -1.18
N LEU A 30 -0.82 9.18 -1.38
CA LEU A 30 -0.31 8.03 -0.64
C LEU A 30 0.83 7.37 -1.42
N ALA A 31 1.65 8.18 -2.10
CA ALA A 31 2.82 7.72 -2.81
C ALA A 31 3.55 6.77 -1.85
N PHE A 32 3.58 5.48 -2.18
CA PHE A 32 4.27 4.49 -1.38
C PHE A 32 5.75 4.92 -1.19
N TYR A 33 6.25 5.68 -2.17
CA TYR A 33 7.48 6.47 -2.19
C TYR A 33 7.66 7.52 -1.07
N ASN A 34 6.60 8.03 -0.43
CA ASN A 34 6.75 8.91 0.74
C ASN A 34 7.09 8.13 2.02
N PHE A 35 6.84 6.81 2.03
CA PHE A 35 7.18 5.97 3.17
C PHE A 35 8.63 5.54 3.18
N VAL A 36 9.31 5.66 2.04
CA VAL A 36 10.61 5.05 1.80
C VAL A 36 11.50 6.04 1.06
N ASP A 37 12.65 6.34 1.63
CA ASP A 37 13.73 6.98 0.89
C ASP A 37 14.39 5.93 0.00
N LEU A 38 14.08 5.95 -1.31
CA LEU A 38 14.64 4.99 -2.27
C LEU A 38 16.13 5.19 -2.53
N ASP A 39 16.67 6.37 -2.20
CA ASP A 39 18.10 6.67 -2.28
C ASP A 39 18.83 6.26 -0.99
N SER A 40 18.14 5.62 -0.05
CA SER A 40 18.72 5.15 1.20
C SER A 40 19.78 4.07 0.97
N GLU A 41 20.90 4.19 1.70
CA GLU A 41 21.93 3.16 1.77
C GLU A 41 21.62 2.07 2.81
N GLN A 42 20.44 2.08 3.40
CA GLN A 42 20.04 1.08 4.38
C GLN A 42 19.76 -0.29 3.72
N PRO A 43 20.00 -1.39 4.44
CA PRO A 43 19.61 -2.72 3.98
C PRO A 43 18.11 -2.80 3.67
N ALA A 44 17.75 -3.54 2.62
CA ALA A 44 16.36 -3.69 2.18
C ALA A 44 15.41 -4.08 3.32
N LYS A 45 15.84 -4.98 4.21
CA LYS A 45 15.06 -5.42 5.38
C LYS A 45 14.75 -4.28 6.35
N GLU A 46 15.70 -3.40 6.62
CA GLU A 46 15.52 -2.25 7.51
C GLU A 46 14.58 -1.21 6.90
N LEU A 47 14.75 -0.96 5.60
CA LEU A 47 13.92 -0.04 4.83
C LEU A 47 12.44 -0.48 4.83
N LEU A 48 12.20 -1.77 4.56
CA LEU A 48 10.86 -2.36 4.63
C LEU A 48 10.29 -2.35 6.06
N ALA A 49 11.11 -2.63 7.07
CA ALA A 49 10.67 -2.58 8.48
C ALA A 49 10.18 -1.18 8.86
N GLN A 50 10.88 -0.13 8.46
CA GLN A 50 10.47 1.26 8.70
C GLN A 50 9.19 1.62 7.96
N MET A 51 9.07 1.20 6.70
CA MET A 51 7.84 1.37 5.93
C MET A 51 6.64 0.72 6.64
N PHE A 52 6.74 -0.55 7.00
CA PHE A 52 5.67 -1.27 7.68
C PHE A 52 5.33 -0.68 9.05
N ALA A 53 6.32 -0.16 9.79
CA ALA A 53 6.05 0.55 11.04
C ALA A 53 5.16 1.78 10.82
N ARG A 54 5.42 2.58 9.79
CA ARG A 54 4.58 3.73 9.41
C ARG A 54 3.17 3.28 8.99
N VAL A 55 3.06 2.16 8.26
CA VAL A 55 1.76 1.58 7.89
C VAL A 55 0.95 1.17 9.12
N ILE A 56 1.58 0.53 10.12
CA ILE A 56 0.89 0.17 11.36
C ILE A 56 0.38 1.41 12.09
N VAL A 57 1.23 2.43 12.26
CA VAL A 57 0.84 3.68 12.94
C VAL A 57 -0.35 4.30 12.22
N SER A 58 -0.26 4.43 10.89
CA SER A 58 -1.35 4.96 10.07
C SER A 58 -2.62 4.11 10.17
N ALA A 59 -2.51 2.78 10.24
CA ALA A 59 -3.67 1.89 10.30
C ALA A 59 -4.34 1.85 11.69
N ILE A 60 -3.59 2.08 12.77
CA ILE A 60 -4.12 2.13 14.14
C ILE A 60 -4.73 3.51 14.43
N GLU A 61 -4.05 4.59 14.03
CA GLU A 61 -4.51 5.97 14.27
C GLU A 61 -5.59 6.40 13.27
N GLY A 62 -5.43 5.97 12.02
CA GLY A 62 -6.33 6.27 10.92
C GLY A 62 -7.52 5.32 10.90
N LYS A 63 -8.73 5.86 11.03
CA LYS A 63 -9.98 5.08 10.99
C LYS A 63 -10.30 4.46 9.61
N GLY A 64 -9.43 4.59 8.61
CA GLY A 64 -9.73 4.31 7.19
C GLY A 64 -9.04 3.08 6.57
N GLY A 65 -7.88 2.64 7.06
CA GLY A 65 -7.04 1.66 6.35
C GLY A 65 -6.66 2.11 4.92
N CYS A 66 -6.23 1.17 4.06
CA CYS A 66 -5.94 1.47 2.66
C CYS A 66 -7.24 1.67 1.86
N MET A 67 -7.39 2.82 1.20
CA MET A 67 -8.57 3.06 0.35
C MET A 67 -8.66 2.08 -0.81
N PHE A 68 -7.54 1.73 -1.46
CA PHE A 68 -7.52 0.71 -2.50
C PHE A 68 -7.99 -0.66 -1.99
N GLY A 69 -7.50 -1.09 -0.82
CA GLY A 69 -7.93 -2.35 -0.21
C GLY A 69 -9.43 -2.38 0.10
N ASN A 70 -9.99 -1.26 0.59
CA ASN A 70 -11.42 -1.15 0.83
C ASN A 70 -12.22 -1.19 -0.48
N CYS A 71 -11.77 -0.46 -1.51
CA CYS A 71 -12.45 -0.40 -2.80
C CYS A 71 -12.43 -1.76 -3.50
N ALA A 72 -11.34 -2.52 -3.38
CA ALA A 72 -11.24 -3.87 -3.92
C ALA A 72 -12.34 -4.78 -3.36
N VAL A 73 -12.65 -4.66 -2.07
CA VAL A 73 -13.70 -5.45 -1.39
C VAL A 73 -15.09 -4.94 -1.76
N GLU A 74 -15.33 -3.63 -1.63
CA GLU A 74 -16.65 -3.01 -1.79
C GLU A 74 -17.16 -3.04 -3.24
N PHE A 75 -16.27 -2.82 -4.21
CA PHE A 75 -16.62 -2.73 -5.63
C PHE A 75 -16.34 -4.01 -6.43
N SER A 76 -16.08 -5.12 -5.73
CA SER A 76 -15.83 -6.41 -6.38
C SER A 76 -17.02 -6.80 -7.27
N ASN A 77 -16.76 -6.90 -8.58
CA ASN A 77 -17.73 -7.24 -9.64
C ASN A 77 -18.84 -6.21 -9.90
N THR A 78 -18.75 -5.00 -9.35
CA THR A 78 -19.80 -3.97 -9.51
C THR A 78 -19.31 -2.72 -10.24
N ASP A 79 -18.01 -2.45 -10.27
CA ASP A 79 -17.43 -1.26 -10.88
C ASP A 79 -16.03 -1.50 -11.45
N GLU A 80 -15.95 -1.72 -12.76
CA GLU A 80 -14.69 -2.03 -13.45
C GLU A 80 -13.73 -0.83 -13.46
N GLU A 81 -14.23 0.40 -13.50
CA GLU A 81 -13.39 1.61 -13.50
C GLU A 81 -12.66 1.78 -12.17
N VAL A 82 -13.37 1.53 -11.06
CA VAL A 82 -12.77 1.52 -9.72
C VAL A 82 -11.74 0.40 -9.60
N LEU A 83 -12.05 -0.81 -10.07
CA LEU A 83 -11.12 -1.94 -10.01
C LEU A 83 -9.86 -1.72 -10.84
N ASN A 84 -9.95 -1.05 -11.99
CA ASN A 84 -8.79 -0.67 -12.79
C ASN A 84 -7.87 0.31 -12.05
N LEU A 85 -8.42 1.28 -11.33
CA LEU A 85 -7.63 2.18 -10.48
C LEU A 85 -6.99 1.46 -9.30
N VAL A 86 -7.71 0.53 -8.67
CA VAL A 86 -7.18 -0.32 -7.60
C VAL A 86 -6.02 -1.18 -8.10
N ALA A 87 -6.17 -1.86 -9.25
CA ALA A 87 -5.13 -2.69 -9.84
C ALA A 87 -3.87 -1.87 -10.15
N LYS A 88 -4.03 -0.66 -10.68
CA LYS A 88 -2.91 0.26 -10.92
C LYS A 88 -2.18 0.65 -9.64
N GLY A 89 -2.92 0.92 -8.56
CA GLY A 89 -2.31 1.21 -7.25
C GLY A 89 -1.53 0.03 -6.68
N ILE A 90 -2.05 -1.19 -6.83
CA ILE A 90 -1.35 -2.43 -6.43
C ILE A 90 -0.05 -2.60 -7.24
N GLN A 91 -0.10 -2.41 -8.56
CA GLN A 91 1.08 -2.51 -9.43
C GLN A 91 2.17 -1.51 -9.06
N GLN A 92 1.82 -0.31 -8.62
CA GLN A 92 2.80 0.67 -8.14
C GLN A 92 3.47 0.22 -6.84
N LEU A 93 2.71 -0.35 -5.92
CA LEU A 93 3.25 -0.94 -4.68
C LEU A 93 4.18 -2.12 -5.00
N GLU A 94 3.79 -3.00 -5.91
CA GLU A 94 4.61 -4.10 -6.42
C GLU A 94 5.92 -3.59 -7.00
N THR A 95 5.86 -2.59 -7.88
CA THR A 95 7.03 -1.99 -8.52
C THR A 95 8.01 -1.43 -7.51
N MET A 96 7.49 -0.72 -6.48
CA MET A 96 8.33 -0.17 -5.42
C MET A 96 8.99 -1.26 -4.58
N PHE A 97 8.24 -2.30 -4.18
CA PHE A 97 8.84 -3.41 -3.44
C PHE A 97 9.87 -4.17 -4.28
N LEU A 98 9.60 -4.40 -5.55
CA LEU A 98 10.54 -5.06 -6.47
C LEU A 98 11.85 -4.28 -6.53
N PHE A 99 11.78 -2.96 -6.72
CA PHE A 99 12.95 -2.09 -6.71
C PHE A 99 13.78 -2.23 -5.43
N ILE A 100 13.14 -2.24 -4.26
CA ILE A 100 13.83 -2.39 -2.95
C ILE A 100 14.52 -3.76 -2.86
N ILE A 101 13.86 -4.83 -3.31
CA ILE A 101 14.40 -6.19 -3.26
C ILE A 101 15.57 -6.34 -4.24
N GLU A 102 15.43 -5.89 -5.48
CA GLU A 102 16.49 -5.95 -6.49
C GLU A 102 17.71 -5.11 -6.09
N ALA A 103 17.49 -3.92 -5.52
CA ALA A 103 18.57 -3.10 -4.97
C ALA A 103 19.29 -3.81 -3.80
N GLY A 104 18.53 -4.43 -2.89
CA GLY A 104 19.09 -5.24 -1.80
C GLY A 104 19.90 -6.43 -2.31
N GLN A 105 19.42 -7.10 -3.36
CA GLN A 105 20.15 -8.18 -4.02
C GLN A 105 21.46 -7.69 -4.63
N ALA A 106 21.43 -6.56 -5.36
CA ALA A 106 22.62 -5.96 -5.96
C ALA A 106 23.68 -5.55 -4.92
N LYS A 107 23.26 -5.12 -3.73
CA LYS A 107 24.14 -4.77 -2.60
C LYS A 107 24.62 -6.00 -1.80
N GLY A 108 23.97 -7.15 -1.95
CA GLY A 108 24.25 -8.37 -1.20
C GLY A 108 23.51 -8.49 0.14
N ASP A 109 22.57 -7.58 0.41
CA ASP A 109 21.74 -7.56 1.63
C ASP A 109 20.53 -8.51 1.54
N VAL A 110 20.19 -8.95 0.32
CA VAL A 110 19.18 -9.98 0.05
C VAL A 110 19.84 -11.09 -0.78
N PRO A 111 19.70 -12.38 -0.41
CA PRO A 111 20.27 -13.47 -1.20
C PRO A 111 19.76 -13.51 -2.65
N GLN A 112 20.70 -13.75 -3.58
CA GLN A 112 20.46 -13.79 -5.03
C GLN A 112 19.67 -15.03 -5.49
N ASP A 113 19.65 -16.10 -4.69
CA ASP A 113 18.92 -17.34 -4.96
C ASP A 113 17.43 -17.25 -4.60
N LYS A 114 17.00 -16.14 -3.98
CA LYS A 114 15.60 -15.90 -3.66
C LYS A 114 14.83 -15.31 -4.83
N ASN A 115 13.60 -15.79 -5.00
CA ASN A 115 12.69 -15.28 -6.00
C ASN A 115 12.11 -13.92 -5.56
N ALA A 116 12.55 -12.84 -6.22
CA ALA A 116 12.13 -11.49 -5.92
C ALA A 116 10.62 -11.28 -6.10
N GLU A 117 10.01 -11.79 -7.17
CA GLU A 117 8.57 -11.67 -7.42
C GLU A 117 7.74 -12.36 -6.32
N ALA A 118 8.18 -13.52 -5.85
CA ALA A 118 7.50 -14.24 -4.76
C ALA A 118 7.57 -13.46 -3.44
N ILE A 119 8.73 -12.85 -3.14
CA ILE A 119 8.90 -11.96 -1.97
C ILE A 119 7.96 -10.76 -2.09
N VAL A 120 7.94 -10.10 -3.24
CA VAL A 120 7.09 -8.94 -3.52
C VAL A 120 5.61 -9.28 -3.35
N GLY A 121 5.14 -10.39 -3.93
CA GLY A 121 3.75 -10.83 -3.78
C GLY A 121 3.34 -11.03 -2.31
N ASN A 122 4.23 -11.61 -1.50
CA ASN A 122 4.01 -11.75 -0.06
C ASN A 122 4.00 -10.38 0.66
N LEU A 123 4.92 -9.48 0.33
CA LEU A 123 4.96 -8.13 0.90
C LEU A 123 3.68 -7.34 0.61
N VAL A 124 3.16 -7.41 -0.61
CA VAL A 124 1.89 -6.79 -1.03
C VAL A 124 0.72 -7.38 -0.26
N ALA A 125 0.61 -8.71 -0.20
CA ALA A 125 -0.45 -9.39 0.54
C ALA A 125 -0.41 -9.00 2.03
N THR A 126 0.79 -8.95 2.62
CA THR A 126 1.01 -8.53 4.00
C THR A 126 0.63 -7.07 4.22
N PHE A 127 0.99 -6.17 3.30
CA PHE A 127 0.65 -4.75 3.35
C PHE A 127 -0.85 -4.50 3.47
N TYR A 128 -1.66 -5.16 2.65
CA TYR A 128 -3.12 -5.06 2.75
C TYR A 128 -3.68 -5.82 3.96
N GLY A 129 -3.11 -7.00 4.26
CA GLY A 129 -3.52 -7.84 5.39
C GLY A 129 -3.42 -7.13 6.74
N ILE A 130 -2.29 -6.49 7.04
CA ILE A 130 -2.10 -5.79 8.33
C ILE A 130 -3.07 -4.62 8.51
N GLN A 131 -3.43 -3.92 7.44
CA GLN A 131 -4.38 -2.82 7.50
C GLN A 131 -5.80 -3.34 7.77
N THR A 132 -6.18 -4.43 7.12
CA THR A 132 -7.44 -5.13 7.39
C THR A 132 -7.49 -5.65 8.84
N MET A 133 -6.40 -6.24 9.33
CA MET A 133 -6.29 -6.71 10.72
C MET A 133 -6.40 -5.56 11.72
N ALA A 134 -5.73 -4.42 11.46
CA ALA A 134 -5.84 -3.23 12.30
C ALA A 134 -7.28 -2.71 12.38
N LYS A 135 -7.99 -2.68 11.24
CA LYS A 135 -9.42 -2.32 11.19
C LYS A 135 -10.31 -3.30 11.96
N ALA A 136 -9.93 -4.57 12.01
CA ALA A 136 -10.61 -5.58 12.82
C ALA A 136 -10.30 -5.47 14.33
N GLY A 137 -9.48 -4.49 14.76
CA GLY A 137 -9.16 -4.22 16.16
C GLY A 137 -7.97 -5.02 16.69
N LEU A 138 -7.17 -5.64 15.83
CA LEU A 138 -5.96 -6.32 16.28
C LEU A 138 -4.91 -5.30 16.75
N GLY A 139 -4.35 -5.56 17.94
CA GLY A 139 -3.37 -4.67 18.56
C GLY A 139 -1.98 -4.71 17.91
N LEU A 140 -1.18 -3.70 18.24
CA LEU A 140 0.17 -3.45 17.73
C LEU A 140 1.07 -4.69 17.72
N ASP A 141 1.07 -5.47 18.80
CA ASP A 141 1.95 -6.64 18.93
C ASP A 141 1.62 -7.74 17.92
N SER A 142 0.34 -7.93 17.62
CA SER A 142 -0.11 -8.90 16.61
C SER A 142 0.34 -8.50 15.21
N LEU A 143 0.23 -7.21 14.87
CA LEU A 143 0.66 -6.68 13.58
C LEU A 143 2.18 -6.76 13.42
N LYS A 144 2.93 -6.38 14.47
CA LYS A 144 4.39 -6.50 14.49
C LYS A 144 4.87 -7.92 14.25
N ARG A 145 4.24 -8.92 14.88
CA ARG A 145 4.60 -10.35 14.67
C ARG A 145 4.48 -10.77 13.20
N VAL A 146 3.41 -10.35 12.53
CA VAL A 146 3.21 -10.65 11.09
C VAL A 146 4.33 -10.04 10.26
N ILE A 147 4.68 -8.78 10.49
CA ILE A 147 5.75 -8.09 9.75
C ILE A 147 7.10 -8.73 10.04
N THR A 148 7.45 -8.98 11.30
CA THR A 148 8.72 -9.64 11.67
C THR A 148 8.86 -10.98 10.96
N GLN A 149 7.81 -11.80 10.95
CA GLN A 149 7.83 -13.08 10.24
C GLN A 149 7.93 -12.91 8.72
N THR A 150 7.23 -11.93 8.16
CA THR A 150 7.29 -11.65 6.72
C THR A 150 8.71 -11.25 6.31
N LEU A 151 9.39 -10.44 7.10
CA LEU A 151 10.74 -9.95 6.80
C LEU A 151 11.83 -11.01 6.96
N THR A 152 11.58 -12.15 7.60
CA THR A 152 12.57 -13.25 7.62
C THR A 152 12.77 -13.88 6.25
N GLN A 153 11.83 -13.68 5.32
CA GLN A 153 12.00 -14.14 3.95
C GLN A 153 13.15 -13.42 3.21
N LEU A 154 13.70 -12.34 3.76
CA LEU A 154 14.87 -11.64 3.22
C LEU A 154 16.21 -12.22 3.73
N ASP A 155 16.21 -13.07 4.77
CA ASP A 155 17.43 -13.63 5.40
C ASP A 155 18.09 -14.81 4.67
#